data_AF-A0AAU5BNS2-F1
#
_entry.id   AF-A0AAU5BNS2-F1
#
_cell.length_a   1.000
_cell.length_b   1.000
_cell.length_c   1.000
_cell.angle_alpha   90.00
_cell.angle_beta   90.00
_cell.angle_gamma   90.00
#
_symmetry.space_group_name_H-M   'P 1'
#
loop_
_entity.id
_entity.type
_entity.pdbx_description
1 polymer ?
#
loop_
_entity_poly.entity_id
_entity_poly.type
_entity_poly.pdbx_seq_one_letter_code
_entity_poly.pdbx_strand_id
1 'polypeptide(L)'
;MTISSCYEATDLEGNSDGTDCSGTYTPRAAGEPRRQVTLDKAATLHKPGSTLEVRMARGRAHELSGYALGTWLTVTGLILAPFLALSLSFRASARDGTFSHNGDYVLLFIAAEFAALVLGVLVGVVVSIAIALFALFG
;
A
#
# COMPACT_ATOMS: atom_id res chain seq x y z
N MET A 1 -13.25 12.95 11.95
CA MET A 1 -14.35 13.14 11.00
C MET A 1 -15.51 12.28 11.44
N THR A 2 -16.75 12.79 11.33
CA THR A 2 -17.98 12.02 11.58
C THR A 2 -18.61 11.67 10.25
N ILE A 3 -18.79 10.39 9.97
CA ILE A 3 -19.30 9.87 8.69
C ILE A 3 -20.80 10.13 8.58
N SER A 4 -21.25 10.67 7.45
CA SER A 4 -22.67 10.80 7.11
C SER A 4 -23.15 9.70 6.17
N SER A 5 -22.34 9.33 5.18
CA SER A 5 -22.65 8.27 4.23
C SER A 5 -21.38 7.72 3.58
N CYS A 6 -21.44 6.50 3.08
CA CYS A 6 -20.37 5.83 2.33
C CYS A 6 -20.96 5.18 1.08
N TYR A 7 -20.20 5.21 -0.01
CA TYR A 7 -20.56 4.64 -1.30
C TYR A 7 -19.34 3.95 -1.91
N GLU A 8 -19.55 2.91 -2.71
CA GLU A 8 -18.46 2.34 -3.51
C GLU A 8 -17.97 3.38 -4.52
N ALA A 9 -16.66 3.56 -4.55
CA ALA A 9 -15.98 4.41 -5.51
C ALA A 9 -15.50 3.55 -6.70
N THR A 10 -15.56 4.13 -7.88
CA THR A 10 -15.04 3.52 -9.11
C THR A 10 -13.94 4.39 -9.70
N ASP A 11 -12.91 3.76 -10.25
CA ASP A 11 -11.87 4.47 -11.02
C ASP A 11 -12.43 4.96 -12.37
N LEU A 12 -11.57 5.63 -13.15
CA LEU A 12 -11.94 6.17 -14.46
C LEU A 12 -12.30 5.06 -15.47
N GLU A 13 -11.83 3.84 -15.25
CA GLU A 13 -12.12 2.65 -16.03
C GLU A 13 -13.36 1.88 -15.54
N GLY A 14 -13.97 2.29 -14.42
CA GLY A 14 -15.17 1.68 -13.84
C GLY A 14 -14.90 0.47 -12.93
N ASN A 15 -13.66 0.20 -12.55
CA ASN A 15 -13.32 -0.84 -11.58
C ASN A 15 -13.52 -0.32 -10.15
N SER A 16 -13.75 -1.24 -9.21
CA SER A 16 -13.85 -0.87 -7.80
C SER A 16 -12.53 -0.28 -7.29
N ASP A 17 -12.57 0.99 -6.86
CA ASP A 17 -11.40 1.74 -6.37
C ASP A 17 -11.56 2.14 -4.89
N GLY A 18 -12.22 1.27 -4.13
CA GLY A 18 -12.46 1.42 -2.70
C GLY A 18 -13.82 2.02 -2.36
N THR A 19 -13.91 2.65 -1.20
CA THR A 19 -15.15 3.25 -0.69
C THR A 19 -14.93 4.73 -0.40
N ASP A 20 -15.75 5.60 -0.97
CA ASP A 20 -15.73 7.03 -0.65
C ASP A 20 -16.78 7.32 0.41
N CYS A 21 -16.35 7.96 1.50
CA CYS A 21 -17.25 8.35 2.58
C CYS A 21 -17.33 9.87 2.72
N SER A 22 -18.54 10.41 2.78
CA SER A 22 -18.78 11.81 3.09
C SER A 22 -19.01 12.02 4.58
N GLY A 23 -18.65 13.20 5.09
CA GLY A 23 -18.87 13.51 6.50
C GLY A 23 -18.33 14.87 6.92
N THR A 24 -18.47 15.15 8.21
CA THR A 24 -18.04 16.43 8.81
C THR A 24 -16.65 16.27 9.42
N TYR A 25 -15.70 17.07 8.94
CA TYR A 25 -14.39 17.22 9.55
C TYR A 25 -14.44 18.20 10.71
N THR A 26 -13.92 17.77 11.86
CA THR A 26 -13.70 18.61 13.02
C THR A 26 -12.20 18.69 13.26
N PRO A 27 -11.56 19.84 12.98
CA PRO A 27 -10.14 20.03 13.21
C PRO A 27 -9.79 19.94 14.70
N ARG A 28 -8.61 19.41 15.01
CA ARG A 28 -8.06 19.40 16.39
C ARG A 28 -7.42 20.74 16.76
N ALA A 29 -6.93 21.48 15.76
CA ALA A 29 -6.34 22.80 15.95
C ALA A 29 -7.43 23.87 16.11
N ALA A 30 -7.28 24.73 17.12
CA ALA A 30 -8.16 25.88 17.31
C ALA A 30 -7.95 26.88 16.16
N GLY A 31 -9.03 27.21 15.43
CA GLY A 31 -9.03 28.23 14.37
C GLY A 31 -9.50 27.76 12.99
N GLU A 32 -9.55 26.45 12.73
CA GLU A 32 -10.19 25.94 11.50
C GLU A 32 -11.70 25.69 11.73
N PRO A 33 -12.58 26.09 10.79
CA PRO A 33 -13.99 25.79 10.88
C PRO A 33 -14.26 24.30 10.59
N ARG A 34 -15.32 23.78 11.20
CA ARG A 34 -15.90 22.49 10.79
C ARG A 34 -16.36 22.60 9.34
N ARG A 35 -16.00 21.62 8.51
CA ARG A 35 -16.33 21.60 7.08
C ARG A 35 -16.70 20.21 6.63
N GLN A 36 -17.53 20.12 5.60
CA GLN A 36 -17.81 18.85 4.95
C GLN A 36 -16.61 18.46 4.10
N VAL A 37 -16.18 17.21 4.21
CA VAL A 37 -15.08 16.65 3.44
C VAL A 37 -15.44 15.24 2.99
N THR A 38 -14.80 14.80 1.91
CA THR A 38 -14.84 13.42 1.48
C THR A 38 -13.58 12.72 1.97
N LEU A 39 -13.80 11.56 2.61
CA LEU A 39 -12.79 10.56 2.90
C LEU A 39 -12.55 9.77 1.63
N ASP A 40 -11.35 9.92 1.09
CA ASP A 40 -10.91 9.29 -0.15
C ASP A 40 -10.37 7.89 0.16
N LYS A 41 -10.88 6.87 -0.52
CA LYS A 41 -10.49 5.45 -0.37
C LYS A 41 -10.48 4.97 1.09
N ALA A 42 -11.63 5.03 1.75
CA ALA A 42 -11.83 4.41 3.06
C ALA A 42 -11.48 2.92 3.01
N ALA A 43 -10.83 2.42 4.06
CA ALA A 43 -10.36 1.03 4.08
C ALA A 43 -11.51 0.02 4.19
N THR A 44 -12.63 0.43 4.78
CA THR A 44 -13.84 -0.37 4.94
C THR A 44 -15.09 0.50 4.85
N LEU A 45 -16.25 -0.14 4.69
CA LEU A 45 -17.55 0.51 4.85
C LEU A 45 -17.77 0.91 6.30
N HIS A 46 -17.78 2.22 6.55
CA HIS A 46 -18.04 2.77 7.87
C HIS A 46 -19.54 3.08 8.06
N LYS A 47 -20.09 2.74 9.23
CA LYS A 47 -21.50 3.06 9.54
C LYS A 47 -21.69 4.58 9.67
N PRO A 48 -22.84 5.13 9.22
CA PRO A 48 -23.20 6.52 9.50
C PRO A 48 -23.14 6.83 11.00
N GLY A 49 -22.60 7.99 11.35
CA GLY A 49 -22.40 8.43 12.74
C GLY A 49 -21.09 7.97 13.38
N SER A 50 -20.33 7.08 12.73
CA SER A 50 -18.99 6.70 13.21
C SER A 50 -18.01 7.88 13.18
N THR A 51 -17.11 7.91 14.17
CA THR A 51 -16.05 8.93 14.27
C THR A 51 -14.69 8.31 13.96
N LEU A 52 -14.01 8.85 12.95
CA LEU A 52 -12.69 8.38 12.49
C LEU A 52 -11.65 9.47 12.66
N GLU A 53 -10.43 9.08 13.04
CA GLU A 53 -9.26 9.95 12.91
C GLU A 53 -8.80 9.96 11.45
N VAL A 54 -8.69 11.16 10.88
CA VAL A 54 -8.33 11.36 9.47
C VAL A 54 -7.24 12.41 9.35
N ARG A 55 -6.37 12.28 8.35
CA ARG A 55 -5.43 13.34 7.96
C ARG A 55 -5.91 14.03 6.70
N MET A 56 -5.79 15.35 6.68
CA MET A 56 -6.08 16.14 5.49
C MET A 56 -4.84 16.17 4.59
N ALA A 57 -5.00 15.84 3.31
CA ALA A 57 -3.99 16.09 2.29
C ALA A 57 -4.69 16.58 1.01
N ARG A 58 -4.16 17.65 0.39
CA ARG A 58 -4.72 18.25 -0.84
C ARG A 58 -6.24 18.51 -0.80
N GLY A 59 -6.78 18.87 0.37
CA GLY A 59 -8.20 19.17 0.54
C GLY A 59 -9.11 17.94 0.72
N ARG A 60 -8.56 16.72 0.71
CA ARG A 60 -9.29 15.47 0.99
C ARG A 60 -8.89 14.90 2.34
N ALA A 61 -9.82 14.17 2.96
CA ALA A 61 -9.52 13.39 4.15
C ALA A 61 -9.00 12.02 3.74
N HIS A 62 -7.96 11.54 4.40
CA HIS A 62 -7.43 10.18 4.24
C HIS A 62 -7.44 9.47 5.59
N GLU A 63 -7.86 8.22 5.56
CA GLU A 63 -7.83 7.34 6.73
C GLU A 63 -6.38 6.90 6.99
N LEU A 64 -5.92 6.97 8.25
CA LEU A 64 -4.71 6.25 8.66
C LEU A 64 -5.07 4.77 8.83
N SER A 65 -5.32 4.08 7.73
CA SER A 65 -5.59 2.65 7.81
C SER A 65 -4.28 1.88 7.88
N GLY A 66 -4.21 0.90 8.79
CA GLY A 66 -3.10 -0.07 8.82
C GLY A 66 -2.96 -0.83 7.50
N TYR A 67 -4.05 -0.94 6.74
CA TYR A 67 -4.07 -1.47 5.38
C TYR A 67 -3.24 -0.61 4.41
N ALA A 68 -3.44 0.71 4.39
CA ALA A 68 -2.66 1.60 3.52
C ALA A 68 -1.17 1.56 3.85
N LEU A 69 -0.81 1.52 5.15
CA LEU A 69 0.57 1.35 5.59
C LEU A 69 1.14 -0.01 5.18
N GLY A 70 0.36 -1.08 5.33
CA GLY A 70 0.72 -2.43 4.92
C GLY A 70 0.99 -2.52 3.42
N THR A 71 0.12 -1.96 2.58
CA THR A 71 0.33 -1.91 1.13
C THR A 71 1.58 -1.12 0.78
N TRP A 72 1.80 0.03 1.42
CA TRP A 72 2.99 0.85 1.19
C TRP A 72 4.29 0.14 1.56
N LEU A 73 4.33 -0.52 2.72
CA LEU A 73 5.47 -1.31 3.17
C LEU A 73 5.71 -2.52 2.27
N THR A 74 4.65 -3.20 1.83
CA THR A 74 4.75 -4.34 0.92
C THR A 74 5.33 -3.90 -0.42
N VAL A 75 4.78 -2.85 -1.04
CA VAL A 75 5.27 -2.31 -2.32
C VAL A 75 6.72 -1.84 -2.19
N THR A 76 7.04 -1.09 -1.13
CA THR A 76 8.40 -0.60 -0.90
C THR A 76 9.37 -1.77 -0.68
N GLY A 77 8.98 -2.78 0.09
CA GLY A 77 9.79 -3.97 0.32
C GLY A 77 10.04 -4.78 -0.95
N LEU A 78 9.00 -4.96 -1.78
CA LEU A 78 9.06 -5.71 -3.04
C LEU A 78 9.99 -5.01 -4.05
N ILE A 79 10.00 -3.67 -4.05
CA ILE A 79 10.93 -2.88 -4.87
C ILE A 79 12.33 -2.92 -4.28
N LEU A 80 12.50 -2.61 -2.98
CA LEU A 80 13.82 -2.36 -2.38
C LEU A 80 14.63 -3.64 -2.13
N ALA A 81 13.97 -4.75 -1.84
CA ALA A 81 14.61 -6.03 -1.52
C ALA A 81 15.52 -6.56 -2.66
N PRO A 82 15.10 -6.61 -3.94
CA PRO A 82 15.96 -7.03 -5.03
C PRO A 82 17.23 -6.17 -5.15
N PHE A 83 17.11 -4.84 -5.07
CA PHE A 83 18.28 -3.94 -5.11
C PHE A 83 19.23 -4.15 -3.93
N LEU A 84 18.70 -4.35 -2.72
CA LEU A 84 19.52 -4.63 -1.53
C LEU A 84 20.22 -5.98 -1.65
N ALA A 85 19.52 -7.04 -2.07
CA ALA A 85 20.10 -8.35 -2.30
C ALA A 85 21.27 -8.26 -3.31
N LEU A 86 21.07 -7.55 -4.42
CA LEU A 86 22.11 -7.28 -5.42
C LEU A 86 23.31 -6.54 -4.86
N SER A 87 23.09 -5.47 -4.09
CA SER A 87 24.18 -4.68 -3.51
C SER A 87 25.02 -5.50 -2.53
N LEU A 88 24.39 -6.42 -1.78
CA LEU A 88 25.06 -7.32 -0.85
C LEU A 88 25.81 -8.43 -1.58
N SER A 89 25.21 -9.00 -2.63
CA SER A 89 25.87 -9.98 -3.50
C SER A 89 27.11 -9.40 -4.16
N PHE A 90 27.03 -8.23 -4.80
CA PHE A 90 28.20 -7.56 -5.37
C PHE A 90 29.29 -7.28 -4.33
N ARG A 91 28.91 -6.88 -3.12
CA ARG A 91 29.86 -6.62 -2.03
C ARG A 91 30.55 -7.89 -1.54
N ALA A 92 29.83 -9.00 -1.43
CA ALA A 92 30.39 -10.31 -1.07
C ALA A 92 31.32 -10.82 -2.18
N SER A 93 30.86 -10.77 -3.42
CA SER A 93 31.62 -11.14 -4.62
C SER A 93 32.90 -10.33 -4.81
N ALA A 94 32.88 -9.03 -4.50
CA ALA A 94 34.07 -8.17 -4.55
C ALA A 94 35.07 -8.49 -3.44
N ARG A 95 34.63 -9.05 -2.30
CA ARG A 95 35.51 -9.46 -1.21
C ARG A 95 36.23 -10.78 -1.49
N ASP A 96 35.54 -11.73 -2.10
CA ASP A 96 36.07 -13.08 -2.33
C ASP A 96 36.83 -13.24 -3.66
N GLY A 97 36.97 -12.15 -4.44
CA GLY A 97 37.77 -12.12 -5.67
C GLY A 97 37.31 -13.13 -6.75
N THR A 98 36.08 -13.62 -6.65
CA THR A 98 35.66 -14.88 -7.29
C THR A 98 35.21 -14.72 -8.75
N PHE A 99 35.14 -13.51 -9.30
CA PHE A 99 34.43 -13.24 -10.56
C PHE A 99 35.36 -12.68 -11.65
N SER A 100 35.50 -13.42 -12.75
CA SER A 100 36.46 -13.12 -13.82
C SER A 100 35.86 -12.66 -15.16
N HIS A 101 34.53 -12.64 -15.38
CA HIS A 101 33.95 -12.38 -16.71
C HIS A 101 32.65 -11.56 -16.77
N ASN A 102 32.65 -10.55 -17.67
CA ASN A 102 31.55 -9.77 -18.28
C ASN A 102 30.07 -10.18 -18.10
N GLY A 103 29.78 -11.48 -18.26
CA GLY A 103 28.47 -11.98 -18.64
C GLY A 103 27.65 -12.55 -17.49
N ASP A 104 28.32 -13.07 -16.46
CA ASP A 104 27.67 -13.80 -15.38
C ASP A 104 26.82 -12.86 -14.50
N TYR A 105 27.20 -11.59 -14.39
CA TYR A 105 26.46 -10.59 -13.61
C TYR A 105 25.09 -10.29 -14.21
N VAL A 106 24.98 -10.27 -15.54
CA VAL A 106 23.74 -9.92 -16.23
C VAL A 106 22.75 -11.08 -16.12
N LEU A 107 23.22 -12.32 -16.27
CA LEU A 107 22.38 -13.52 -16.12
C LEU A 107 21.90 -13.71 -14.68
N LEU A 108 22.78 -13.50 -13.70
CA LEU A 108 22.44 -13.62 -12.28
C LEU A 108 21.48 -12.48 -11.86
N PHE A 109 21.65 -11.27 -12.43
CA PHE A 109 20.72 -10.15 -12.28
C PHE A 109 19.33 -10.50 -12.83
N ILE A 110 19.25 -10.98 -14.08
CA ILE A 110 17.97 -11.36 -14.70
C ILE A 110 17.29 -12.49 -13.90
N ALA A 111 18.05 -13.49 -13.45
CA ALA A 111 17.50 -14.58 -12.65
C ALA A 111 16.98 -14.11 -11.28
N ALA A 112 17.70 -13.19 -10.62
CA ALA A 112 17.31 -12.62 -9.33
C ALA A 112 16.05 -11.75 -9.45
N GLU A 113 15.95 -10.91 -10.48
CA GLU A 113 14.75 -10.11 -10.79
C GLU A 113 13.55 -11.02 -11.07
N PHE A 114 13.74 -12.07 -11.88
CA PHE A 114 12.66 -13.02 -12.18
C PHE A 114 12.20 -13.76 -10.92
N ALA A 115 13.12 -14.19 -10.07
CA ALA A 115 12.78 -14.81 -8.79
C ALA A 115 12.07 -13.85 -7.83
N ALA A 116 12.48 -12.58 -7.78
CA ALA A 116 11.83 -11.56 -6.96
C ALA A 116 10.40 -11.26 -7.42
N LEU A 117 10.16 -11.20 -8.74
CA LEU A 117 8.83 -11.07 -9.31
C LEU A 117 7.94 -12.27 -8.95
N VAL A 118 8.44 -13.50 -9.12
CA VAL A 118 7.70 -14.72 -8.76
C VAL A 118 7.37 -14.74 -7.28
N LEU A 119 8.33 -14.41 -6.41
CA LEU A 119 8.12 -14.36 -4.97
C LEU A 119 7.10 -13.27 -4.59
N GLY A 120 7.20 -12.09 -5.20
CA GLY A 120 6.25 -10.99 -5.00
C GLY A 120 4.83 -11.37 -5.38
N VAL A 121 4.64 -12.05 -6.52
CA VAL A 121 3.34 -12.59 -6.95
C VAL A 121 2.82 -13.62 -5.96
N LEU A 122 3.64 -14.58 -5.53
CA LEU A 122 3.23 -15.61 -4.58
C LEU A 122 2.78 -15.00 -3.24
N VAL A 123 3.57 -14.07 -2.69
CA VAL A 123 3.23 -13.38 -1.43
C VAL A 123 1.97 -12.53 -1.61
N GLY A 124 1.87 -11.76 -2.71
CA GLY A 124 0.70 -10.93 -2.99
C GLY A 124 -0.60 -11.75 -3.11
N VAL A 125 -0.54 -12.91 -3.75
CA VAL A 125 -1.67 -13.85 -3.85
C VAL A 125 -2.07 -14.38 -2.48
N VAL A 126 -1.11 -14.85 -1.67
CA VAL A 126 -1.38 -15.38 -0.32
C VAL A 126 -2.01 -14.30 0.57
N VAL A 127 -1.48 -13.08 0.54
CA VAL A 127 -2.02 -11.95 1.31
C VAL A 127 -3.43 -11.60 0.86
N SER A 128 -3.68 -11.54 -0.44
CA SER A 128 -5.01 -11.23 -0.99
C SER A 128 -6.04 -12.28 -0.59
N ILE A 129 -5.67 -13.56 -0.62
CA ILE A 129 -6.52 -14.66 -0.16
C ILE A 129 -6.80 -14.54 1.33
N ALA A 130 -5.78 -14.28 2.16
CA ALA A 130 -5.94 -14.15 3.60
C ALA A 130 -6.90 -13.01 3.99
N ILE A 131 -6.81 -11.87 3.29
CA ILE A 131 -7.70 -10.72 3.50
C ILE A 131 -9.13 -11.05 3.07
N ALA A 132 -9.32 -11.70 1.92
CA ALA A 132 -10.64 -12.13 1.46
C ALA A 132 -11.30 -13.10 2.45
N LEU A 133 -10.52 -14.05 2.99
CA LEU A 133 -11.01 -14.98 4.01
C LEU A 133 -11.39 -14.24 5.30
N PHE A 134 -10.57 -13.31 5.77
CA PHE A 134 -10.89 -12.51 6.96
C PHE A 134 -12.18 -11.69 6.78
N ALA A 135 -12.42 -11.14 5.59
CA ALA A 135 -13.63 -10.38 5.29
C ALA A 135 -14.90 -11.26 5.18
N LEU A 136 -14.76 -12.54 4.83
CA LEU A 136 -15.88 -13.48 4.70
C LEU A 136 -16.33 -14.09 6.03
N PHE A 137 -15.43 -14.21 7.01
CA PHE A 137 -15.68 -14.87 8.29
C PHE A 137 -15.66 -13.92 9.51
N GLY A 138 -15.46 -12.61 9.29
CA GLY A 138 -15.34 -11.58 10.33
C GLY A 138 -16.58 -10.71 10.53
#